data_AF-A0A1V4TEK6-F1
#
_entry.id   AF-A0A1V4TEK6-F1
#
_cell.length_a   1.000
_cell.length_b   1.000
_cell.length_c   1.000
_cell.angle_alpha   90.00
_cell.angle_beta   90.00
_cell.angle_gamma   90.00
#
_symmetry.space_group_name_H-M   'P 1'
#
loop_
_entity.id
_entity.type
_entity.pdbx_description
1 polymer ?
#
loop_
_entity_poly.entity_id
_entity_poly.type
_entity_poly.pdbx_seq_one_letter_code
_entity_poly.pdbx_strand_id
1 'polypeptide(L)'
;MYKILLFSGGVYKYELLVEHVDDVGGLIIQEDVLHISRGTSFLADELRVILIVPSNEISSINSIASDIKGHVEELKLEKPVHENLIDILEIYDILCKTNSWLNINSIMKLMTSHDENGFIETIDDSGNTETVQKLEECLDLMLSLKIVDKRTDNSESEYCILKD
;
A
#
# COMPACT_ATOMS: atom_id res chain seq x y z
N MET A 1 1.75 -13.92 5.52
CA MET A 1 2.77 -12.92 5.93
C MET A 1 3.19 -12.18 4.67
N TYR A 2 3.29 -10.86 4.73
CA TYR A 2 3.64 -10.01 3.59
C TYR A 2 5.10 -9.56 3.66
N LYS A 3 5.65 -9.16 2.51
CA LYS A 3 7.00 -8.61 2.34
C LYS A 3 6.94 -7.32 1.55
N ILE A 4 7.83 -6.40 1.91
CA ILE A 4 7.94 -5.08 1.30
C ILE A 4 9.15 -5.11 0.38
N LEU A 5 8.91 -4.86 -0.91
CA LEU A 5 9.89 -4.97 -1.97
C LEU A 5 10.04 -3.63 -2.71
N LEU A 6 11.22 -3.39 -3.26
CA LEU A 6 11.50 -2.30 -4.18
C LEU A 6 11.75 -2.87 -5.57
N PHE A 7 10.87 -2.57 -6.52
CA PHE A 7 11.12 -2.78 -7.93
C PHE A 7 11.92 -1.60 -8.49
N SER A 8 12.88 -1.90 -9.36
CA SER A 8 13.63 -0.91 -10.15
C SER A 8 13.79 -1.42 -11.58
N GLY A 9 13.36 -0.65 -12.58
CA GLY A 9 13.39 -1.08 -13.97
C GLY A 9 12.99 0.02 -14.95
N GLY A 10 12.86 -0.31 -16.23
CA GLY A 10 12.27 0.63 -17.20
C GLY A 10 10.74 0.62 -17.13
N VAL A 11 10.10 1.63 -17.72
CA VAL A 11 8.63 1.73 -17.87
C VAL A 11 8.06 0.63 -18.79
N TYR A 12 8.92 -0.07 -19.54
CA TYR A 12 8.50 -1.09 -20.50
C TYR A 12 7.71 -2.22 -19.85
N LYS A 13 6.43 -2.35 -20.22
CA LYS A 13 5.50 -3.38 -19.71
C LYS A 13 5.31 -3.38 -18.19
N TYR A 14 5.50 -2.24 -17.54
CA TYR A 14 5.25 -2.11 -16.10
C TYR A 14 3.82 -2.51 -15.71
N GLU A 15 2.84 -2.27 -16.58
CA GLU A 15 1.44 -2.73 -16.42
C GLU A 15 1.31 -4.23 -16.11
N LEU A 16 2.20 -5.09 -16.63
CA LEU A 16 2.20 -6.53 -16.31
C LEU A 16 2.57 -6.81 -14.85
N LEU A 17 3.46 -5.98 -14.28
CA LEU A 17 3.81 -6.08 -12.86
C LEU A 17 2.64 -5.60 -12.01
N VAL A 18 1.95 -4.53 -12.42
CA VAL A 18 0.77 -4.00 -11.73
C VAL A 18 -0.34 -5.04 -11.68
N GLU A 19 -0.72 -5.60 -12.84
CA GLU A 19 -1.73 -6.66 -12.93
C GLU A 19 -1.38 -7.86 -12.06
N HIS A 20 -0.11 -8.30 -12.10
CA HIS A 20 0.30 -9.45 -11.30
C HIS A 20 0.29 -9.17 -9.80
N VAL A 21 0.67 -7.97 -9.37
CA VAL A 21 0.63 -7.58 -7.96
C VAL A 21 -0.82 -7.59 -7.46
N ASP A 22 -1.77 -7.12 -8.25
CA ASP A 22 -3.20 -7.18 -7.93
C ASP A 22 -3.72 -8.63 -7.86
N ASP A 23 -3.36 -9.47 -8.85
CA ASP A 23 -3.75 -10.89 -8.90
C ASP A 23 -3.29 -11.68 -7.66
N VAL A 24 -2.13 -11.34 -7.11
CA VAL A 24 -1.59 -12.00 -5.89
C VAL A 24 -2.09 -11.36 -4.60
N GLY A 25 -2.95 -10.34 -4.65
CA GLY A 25 -3.44 -9.62 -3.48
C GLY A 25 -2.38 -8.75 -2.82
N GLY A 26 -1.44 -8.22 -3.59
CA GLY A 26 -0.46 -7.24 -3.15
C GLY A 26 -0.95 -5.79 -3.30
N LEU A 27 -0.09 -4.86 -2.94
CA LEU A 27 -0.33 -3.42 -3.03
C LEU A 27 0.87 -2.71 -3.63
N ILE A 28 0.61 -1.75 -4.50
CA ILE A 28 1.58 -0.80 -5.03
C ILE A 28 1.39 0.54 -4.31
N ILE A 29 2.46 1.04 -3.68
CA ILE A 29 2.37 2.22 -2.81
C ILE A 29 2.82 3.49 -3.52
N GLN A 30 3.90 3.42 -4.29
CA GLN A 30 4.50 4.61 -4.88
C GLN A 30 5.19 4.25 -6.18
N GLU A 31 4.94 5.06 -7.20
CA GLU A 31 5.65 5.06 -8.47
C GLU A 31 6.51 6.33 -8.54
N ASP A 32 7.83 6.17 -8.65
CA ASP A 32 8.77 7.28 -8.89
C ASP A 32 9.52 7.05 -10.21
N VAL A 33 9.52 8.07 -11.07
CA VAL A 33 10.20 8.05 -12.37
C VAL A 33 11.46 8.89 -12.27
N LEU A 34 12.60 8.20 -12.14
CA LEU A 34 13.90 8.83 -12.07
C LEU A 34 14.43 9.10 -13.48
N HIS A 35 14.48 10.37 -13.87
CA HIS A 35 15.08 10.81 -15.12
C HIS A 35 16.61 10.83 -15.04
N ILE A 36 17.28 9.88 -15.68
CA ILE A 36 18.75 9.86 -15.76
C ILE A 36 19.18 10.71 -16.97
N SER A 37 19.85 11.84 -16.69
CA SER A 37 20.47 12.69 -17.71
C SER A 37 21.99 12.75 -17.52
N ARG A 38 22.75 12.82 -18.62
CA ARG A 38 24.17 13.21 -18.61
C ARG A 38 24.37 14.40 -19.54
N GLY A 39 24.56 15.58 -18.96
CA GLY A 39 24.72 16.81 -19.73
C GLY A 39 23.44 17.15 -20.50
N THR A 40 23.54 17.33 -21.81
CA THR A 40 22.40 17.66 -22.70
C THR A 40 21.71 16.44 -23.31
N SER A 41 22.10 15.22 -22.90
CA SER A 41 21.57 13.98 -23.47
C SER A 41 20.74 13.21 -22.43
N PHE A 42 19.51 12.87 -22.82
CA PHE A 42 18.63 11.94 -22.12
C PHE A 42 19.18 10.52 -22.23
N LEU A 43 19.31 9.79 -21.11
CA LEU A 43 19.86 8.43 -21.08
C LEU A 43 18.79 7.37 -20.92
N ALA A 44 17.94 7.49 -19.90
CA ALA A 44 16.84 6.56 -19.63
C ALA A 44 15.93 7.11 -18.52
N ASP A 45 14.68 6.62 -18.51
CA ASP A 45 13.78 6.70 -17.36
C ASP A 45 13.89 5.39 -16.57
N GLU A 46 14.22 5.49 -15.29
CA GLU A 46 14.18 4.37 -14.34
C GLU A 46 12.96 4.53 -13.44
N LEU A 47 12.08 3.54 -13.49
CA LEU A 47 10.92 3.41 -12.63
C LEU A 47 11.33 2.73 -11.33
N ARG A 48 10.93 3.31 -10.20
CA ARG A 48 11.09 2.73 -8.86
C ARG A 48 9.75 2.61 -8.18
N VAL A 49 9.45 1.41 -7.67
CA VAL A 49 8.13 1.09 -7.13
C VAL A 49 8.22 0.31 -5.84
N ILE A 50 7.53 0.78 -4.80
CA ILE A 50 7.36 0.02 -3.55
C ILE A 50 6.16 -0.91 -3.67
N LEU A 51 6.41 -2.20 -3.43
CA LEU A 51 5.42 -3.28 -3.50
C LEU A 51 5.26 -3.91 -2.12
N ILE A 52 4.03 -4.23 -1.72
CA ILE A 52 3.72 -5.12 -0.61
C ILE A 52 3.11 -6.39 -1.20
N VAL A 53 3.73 -7.54 -1.00
CA VAL A 53 3.28 -8.81 -1.62
C VAL A 53 3.31 -9.98 -0.64
N PRO A 54 2.48 -11.02 -0.82
CA PRO A 54 2.56 -12.22 0.00
C PRO A 54 3.94 -12.89 -0.11
N SER A 55 4.50 -13.35 1.01
CA SER A 55 5.84 -13.94 1.04
C SER A 55 6.01 -15.16 0.10
N ASN A 56 4.93 -15.89 -0.16
CA ASN A 56 4.93 -17.03 -1.09
C ASN A 56 5.07 -16.62 -2.56
N GLU A 57 4.73 -15.38 -2.91
CA GLU A 57 4.68 -14.91 -4.29
C GLU A 57 5.95 -14.15 -4.73
N ILE A 58 6.93 -13.99 -3.84
CA ILE A 58 8.21 -13.31 -4.13
C ILE A 58 8.90 -13.92 -5.36
N SER A 59 8.84 -15.24 -5.52
CA SER A 59 9.47 -15.92 -6.67
C SER A 59 8.78 -15.55 -7.98
N SER A 60 7.45 -15.43 -7.97
CA SER A 60 6.66 -15.02 -9.13
C SER A 60 6.94 -13.57 -9.50
N ILE A 61 6.96 -12.68 -8.50
CA ILE A 61 7.29 -11.26 -8.67
C ILE A 61 8.69 -11.07 -9.28
N ASN A 62 9.69 -11.83 -8.80
CA ASN A 62 11.04 -11.79 -9.36
C ASN A 62 11.09 -12.24 -10.82
N SER A 63 10.29 -13.25 -11.20
CA SER A 63 10.21 -13.73 -12.58
C SER A 63 9.69 -12.62 -13.50
N ILE A 64 8.57 -12.00 -13.14
CA ILE A 64 7.95 -10.93 -13.94
C ILE A 64 8.86 -9.71 -14.02
N ALA A 65 9.46 -9.33 -12.90
CA ALA A 65 10.42 -8.23 -12.88
C ALA A 65 11.58 -8.48 -13.85
N SER A 66 12.13 -9.71 -13.87
CA SER A 66 13.20 -10.07 -14.80
C SER A 66 12.75 -10.01 -16.27
N ASP A 67 11.54 -10.48 -16.57
CA ASP A 67 10.96 -10.47 -17.92
C ASP A 67 10.78 -9.05 -18.47
N ILE A 68 10.46 -8.09 -17.60
CA ILE A 68 10.34 -6.66 -17.95
C ILE A 68 11.65 -5.89 -17.79
N LYS A 69 12.79 -6.60 -17.62
CA LYS A 69 14.15 -6.05 -17.46
C LYS A 69 14.29 -5.14 -16.23
N GLY A 70 13.51 -5.41 -15.19
CA GLY A 70 13.68 -4.83 -13.87
C GLY A 70 14.33 -5.80 -12.89
N HIS A 71 14.49 -5.31 -11.67
CA HIS A 71 15.01 -6.04 -10.53
C HIS A 71 14.14 -5.73 -9.31
N VAL A 72 14.07 -6.67 -8.37
CA VAL A 72 13.33 -6.53 -7.13
C VAL A 72 14.24 -6.84 -5.95
N GLU A 73 14.25 -5.95 -4.98
CA GLU A 73 15.01 -6.08 -3.73
C GLU A 73 14.06 -6.06 -2.53
N GLU A 74 14.33 -6.86 -1.49
CA GLU A 74 13.59 -6.77 -0.24
C GLU A 74 14.05 -5.55 0.57
N LEU A 75 13.11 -4.67 0.93
CA LEU A 75 13.39 -3.50 1.74
C LEU A 75 13.48 -3.87 3.22
N LYS A 76 14.66 -3.64 3.79
CA LYS A 76 14.89 -3.77 5.24
C LYS A 76 14.48 -2.48 5.93
N LEU A 77 13.22 -2.42 6.35
CA LEU A 77 12.66 -1.28 7.08
C LEU A 77 12.77 -1.48 8.59
N GLU A 78 12.79 -0.37 9.33
CA GLU A 78 12.63 -0.42 10.77
C GLU A 78 11.27 -1.03 11.12
N LYS A 79 11.22 -1.83 12.19
CA LYS A 79 10.02 -2.55 12.63
C LYS A 79 8.74 -1.68 12.67
N PRO A 80 8.72 -0.47 13.27
CA PRO A 80 7.51 0.34 13.29
C PRO A 80 7.04 0.77 11.89
N VAL A 81 7.97 1.10 10.99
CA VAL A 81 7.63 1.47 9.61
C VAL A 81 7.08 0.26 8.85
N HIS A 82 7.70 -0.90 9.06
CA HIS A 82 7.22 -2.14 8.45
C HIS A 82 5.80 -2.48 8.93
N GLU A 83 5.54 -2.42 10.23
CA GLU A 83 4.22 -2.70 10.81
C GLU A 83 3.15 -1.74 10.26
N ASN A 84 3.44 -0.44 10.22
CA ASN A 84 2.52 0.55 9.64
C ASN A 84 2.19 0.27 8.16
N LEU A 85 3.17 -0.17 7.37
CA LEU A 85 2.94 -0.50 5.97
C LEU A 85 2.10 -1.77 5.79
N ILE A 86 2.20 -2.74 6.70
CA ILE A 86 1.32 -3.91 6.70
C ILE A 86 -0.10 -3.52 7.13
N ASP A 87 -0.23 -2.65 8.13
CA ASP A 87 -1.51 -2.14 8.62
C ASP A 87 -2.31 -1.42 7.51
N ILE A 88 -1.61 -0.70 6.62
CA ILE A 88 -2.19 -0.07 5.43
C ILE A 88 -2.89 -1.09 4.52
N LEU A 89 -2.35 -2.30 4.39
CA LEU A 89 -2.90 -3.30 3.48
C LEU A 89 -4.31 -3.76 3.89
N GLU A 90 -4.54 -3.87 5.20
CA GLU A 90 -5.86 -4.24 5.73
C GLU A 90 -6.89 -3.13 5.48
N ILE A 91 -6.51 -1.87 5.74
CA ILE A 91 -7.35 -0.70 5.43
C ILE A 91 -7.65 -0.66 3.93
N TYR A 92 -6.63 -0.89 3.10
CA TYR A 92 -6.75 -0.90 1.65
C TYR A 92 -7.76 -1.96 1.18
N ASP A 93 -7.65 -3.20 1.66
CA ASP A 93 -8.57 -4.29 1.32
C ASP A 93 -10.03 -3.97 1.68
N ILE A 94 -10.27 -3.38 2.86
CA ILE A 94 -11.60 -2.93 3.29
C ILE A 94 -12.16 -1.86 2.34
N LEU A 95 -11.36 -0.85 2.01
CA LEU A 95 -11.78 0.25 1.14
C LEU A 95 -12.01 -0.25 -0.31
N CYS A 96 -11.17 -1.16 -0.81
CA CYS A 96 -11.32 -1.80 -2.12
C CYS A 96 -12.60 -2.61 -2.22
N LYS A 97 -12.90 -3.46 -1.23
CA LYS A 97 -14.09 -4.31 -1.21
C LYS A 97 -15.39 -3.50 -1.15
N THR A 98 -15.39 -2.44 -0.36
CA THR A 98 -16.59 -1.62 -0.18
C THR A 98 -16.80 -0.69 -1.38
N ASN A 99 -15.70 -0.25 -2.01
CA ASN A 99 -15.71 0.64 -3.17
C ASN A 99 -16.59 1.89 -2.94
N SER A 100 -16.59 2.40 -1.71
CA SER A 100 -17.38 3.54 -1.27
C SER A 100 -16.57 4.42 -0.32
N TRP A 101 -17.05 5.64 -0.11
CA TRP A 101 -16.53 6.53 0.92
C TRP A 101 -16.89 6.00 2.29
N LEU A 102 -15.91 5.87 3.18
CA LEU A 102 -16.08 5.39 4.55
C LEU A 102 -15.47 6.36 5.56
N ASN A 103 -16.19 6.61 6.66
CA ASN A 103 -15.62 7.28 7.81
C ASN A 103 -14.86 6.30 8.72
N ILE A 104 -14.05 6.84 9.63
CA ILE A 104 -13.21 6.08 10.57
C ILE A 104 -14.02 5.02 11.33
N ASN A 105 -15.18 5.40 11.86
CA ASN A 105 -16.06 4.48 12.61
C ASN A 105 -16.53 3.29 11.77
N SER A 106 -16.80 3.51 10.48
CA SER A 106 -17.21 2.45 9.54
C SER A 106 -16.05 1.52 9.21
N ILE A 107 -14.85 2.08 8.97
CA ILE A 107 -13.63 1.29 8.74
C ILE A 107 -13.33 0.42 9.95
N MET A 108 -13.33 0.98 11.16
CA MET A 108 -13.10 0.24 12.40
C MET A 108 -14.09 -0.91 12.58
N LYS A 109 -15.38 -0.66 12.34
CA LYS A 109 -16.41 -1.70 12.46
C LYS A 109 -16.17 -2.86 11.50
N LEU A 110 -15.68 -2.58 10.29
CA LEU A 110 -15.36 -3.60 9.30
C LEU A 110 -14.10 -4.38 9.70
N MET A 111 -13.07 -3.71 10.24
CA MET A 111 -11.89 -4.38 10.82
C MET A 111 -12.27 -5.36 11.92
N THR A 112 -13.13 -4.95 12.87
CA THR A 112 -13.59 -5.84 13.96
C THR A 112 -14.38 -7.06 13.46
N SER A 113 -15.03 -6.95 12.30
CA SER A 113 -15.78 -8.07 11.71
C SER A 113 -14.91 -9.09 10.97
N HIS A 114 -13.66 -8.72 10.64
CA HIS A 114 -12.69 -9.55 9.94
C HIS A 114 -11.67 -10.24 10.87
N ASP A 115 -11.75 -9.99 12.18
CA ASP A 115 -10.67 -10.34 13.10
C ASP A 115 -10.80 -11.77 13.68
N GLU A 116 -10.03 -12.71 13.09
CA GLU A 116 -9.42 -13.82 13.83
C GLU A 116 -7.91 -13.61 14.04
N ASN A 117 -7.27 -12.62 13.38
CA ASN A 117 -5.81 -12.39 13.45
C ASN A 117 -5.40 -10.95 13.02
N GLY A 118 -5.48 -9.98 13.93
CA GLY A 118 -4.36 -9.07 14.20
C GLY A 118 -4.42 -7.63 13.72
N PHE A 119 -5.52 -6.90 13.92
CA PHE A 119 -5.46 -5.41 14.02
C PHE A 119 -5.91 -4.90 15.38
N ILE A 120 -6.84 -5.60 16.03
CA ILE A 120 -7.45 -5.17 17.28
C ILE A 120 -6.97 -6.07 18.42
N GLU A 121 -5.86 -5.69 19.07
CA GLU A 121 -5.56 -6.23 20.40
C GLU A 121 -6.57 -5.67 21.40
N THR A 122 -7.65 -6.43 21.64
CA THR A 122 -8.62 -6.27 22.74
C THR A 122 -9.30 -4.90 22.87
N ILE A 123 -10.57 -4.84 22.45
CA ILE A 123 -11.48 -3.73 22.80
C ILE A 123 -11.78 -3.81 24.31
N ASP A 124 -10.99 -3.13 25.13
CA ASP A 124 -11.41 -2.76 26.48
C ASP A 124 -12.15 -1.40 26.40
N ASP A 125 -13.14 -1.17 27.26
CA ASP A 125 -14.01 0.03 27.23
C ASP A 125 -13.25 1.38 27.41
N SER A 126 -11.93 1.34 27.64
CA SER A 126 -11.01 2.50 27.65
C SER A 126 -10.07 2.59 26.42
N GLY A 127 -10.10 1.60 25.52
CA GLY A 127 -9.13 1.36 24.43
C GLY A 127 -9.52 1.86 23.03
N ASN A 128 -10.70 2.47 22.88
CA ASN A 128 -11.15 2.98 21.56
C ASN A 128 -10.24 4.12 21.04
N THR A 129 -9.67 4.94 21.93
CA THR A 129 -8.89 6.11 21.54
C THR A 129 -7.56 5.77 20.86
N GLU A 130 -6.86 4.72 21.34
CA GLU A 130 -5.54 4.34 20.79
C GLU A 130 -5.69 3.67 19.41
N THR A 131 -6.68 2.81 19.23
CA THR A 131 -6.99 2.21 17.93
C THR A 131 -7.45 3.25 16.91
N VAL A 132 -8.29 4.20 17.32
CA VAL A 132 -8.69 5.33 16.47
C VAL A 132 -7.46 6.14 16.05
N GLN A 133 -6.59 6.49 16.99
CA GLN A 133 -5.39 7.26 16.70
C GLN A 133 -4.46 6.51 15.72
N LYS A 134 -4.24 5.21 15.92
CA LYS A 134 -3.43 4.40 15.01
C LYS A 134 -4.03 4.34 13.60
N LEU A 135 -5.35 4.20 13.49
CA LEU A 135 -6.06 4.23 12.21
C LEU A 135 -5.94 5.61 11.53
N GLU A 136 -6.08 6.70 12.28
CA GLU A 136 -5.87 8.06 11.76
C GLU A 136 -4.44 8.24 11.24
N GLU A 137 -3.43 7.80 11.99
CA GLU A 137 -2.02 7.85 11.57
C GLU A 137 -1.79 7.03 10.29
N CYS A 138 -2.42 5.85 10.16
CA CYS A 138 -2.35 5.04 8.95
C CYS A 138 -3.03 5.72 7.76
N LEU A 139 -4.21 6.32 7.96
CA LEU A 139 -4.95 7.03 6.90
C LEU A 139 -4.19 8.29 6.44
N ASP A 140 -3.57 9.02 7.37
CA ASP A 140 -2.71 10.17 7.04
C ASP A 140 -1.47 9.73 6.25
N LEU A 141 -0.87 8.59 6.60
CA LEU A 141 0.20 7.99 5.82
C LEU A 141 -0.29 7.59 4.42
N MET A 142 -1.44 6.92 4.30
CA MET A 142 -2.05 6.56 3.00
C MET A 142 -2.36 7.78 2.14
N LEU A 143 -2.79 8.90 2.73
CA LEU A 143 -2.97 10.17 2.04
C LEU A 143 -1.64 10.73 1.52
N SER A 144 -0.58 10.70 2.34
CA SER A 144 0.75 11.17 1.92
C SER A 144 1.34 10.33 0.78
N LEU A 145 0.99 9.04 0.75
CA LEU A 145 1.38 8.07 -0.27
C LEU A 145 0.44 8.07 -1.49
N LYS A 146 -0.61 8.90 -1.50
CA LYS A 146 -1.62 8.96 -2.58
C LYS A 146 -2.32 7.63 -2.86
N ILE A 147 -2.57 6.84 -1.82
CA ILE A 147 -3.33 5.58 -1.91
C ILE A 147 -4.84 5.84 -1.75
N VAL A 148 -5.21 6.81 -0.93
CA VAL A 148 -6.61 7.18 -0.63
C VAL A 148 -6.86 8.66 -0.88
N ASP A 149 -8.11 8.99 -1.16
CA ASP A 149 -8.61 10.37 -1.17
C ASP A 149 -9.40 10.65 0.11
N LYS A 150 -9.50 11.93 0.49
CA LYS A 150 -10.24 12.39 1.67
C LYS A 150 -11.21 13.49 1.27
N ARG A 151 -12.47 13.32 1.67
CA ARG A 151 -13.47 14.39 1.63
C ARG A 151 -13.95 14.72 3.03
N THR A 152 -14.44 15.93 3.19
CA THR A 152 -15.05 16.38 4.45
C THR A 152 -16.46 16.85 4.18
N ASP A 153 -17.44 16.21 4.81
CA ASP A 153 -18.84 16.62 4.80
C ASP A 153 -19.31 16.84 6.24
N ASN A 154 -19.94 17.98 6.52
CA ASN A 154 -20.49 18.34 7.84
C ASN A 154 -19.59 18.05 9.06
N SER A 155 -18.27 18.24 8.93
CA SER A 155 -17.25 18.00 9.97
C SER A 155 -16.83 16.53 10.17
N GLU A 156 -17.35 15.60 9.36
CA GLU A 156 -16.86 14.22 9.30
C GLU A 156 -15.94 14.03 8.10
N SER A 157 -14.84 13.31 8.31
CA SER A 157 -13.90 12.93 7.25
C SER A 157 -14.24 11.54 6.74
N GLU A 158 -14.30 11.41 5.43
CA GLU A 158 -14.50 10.13 4.74
C GLU A 158 -13.35 9.88 3.76
N TYR A 159 -13.04 8.60 3.58
CA TYR A 159 -11.90 8.12 2.83
C TYR A 159 -12.36 7.12 1.77
N CYS A 160 -11.72 7.13 0.60
CA CYS A 160 -11.90 6.10 -0.43
C CYS A 160 -10.58 5.83 -1.16
N ILE A 161 -10.45 4.67 -1.81
CA ILE A 161 -9.28 4.38 -2.66
C ILE A 161 -9.22 5.38 -3.81
N LEU A 162 -8.04 5.92 -4.08
CA LEU A 162 -7.76 6.62 -5.33
C LEU A 162 -7.76 5.60 -6.47
N LYS A 163 -8.71 5.76 -7.39
CA LYS A 163 -8.72 5.03 -8.65
C LYS A 163 -8.04 5.90 -9.69
N ASP A 164 -6.91 5.44 -10.20
CA ASP A 164 -6.31 5.98 -11.42
C ASP A 164 -7.17 5.65 -12.66
#